data_AF-A0A1F4B0M4-F1
#
_entry.id   AF-A0A1F4B0M4-F1
#
_cell.length_a   1.000
_cell.length_b   1.000
_cell.length_c   1.000
_cell.angle_alpha   90.00
_cell.angle_beta   90.00
_cell.angle_gamma   90.00
#
_symmetry.space_group_name_H-M   'P 1'
#
loop_
_entity.id
_entity.type
_entity.pdbx_description
1 polymer ?
#
loop_
_entity_poly.entity_id
_entity_poly.type
_entity_poly.pdbx_seq_one_letter_code
_entity_poly.pdbx_strand_id
1 'polypeptide(L)' 'MHPLIKQKVRSGLESLARNPHAGKALRGELEGLRSLRVGGVRIVYRLSASRVVDIVTLGPRKAIYEETLRLLRKERKPRR' A
#
# COMPACT_ATOMS: atom_id res chain seq x y z
N MET A 1 -1.06 2.53 17.36
CA MET A 1 -0.14 3.12 16.36
C MET A 1 0.49 4.36 16.96
N HIS A 2 1.82 4.46 16.97
CA HIS A 2 2.52 5.62 17.57
C HIS A 2 2.16 6.94 16.82
N PRO A 3 1.88 8.06 17.51
CA PRO A 3 1.40 9.30 16.88
C PRO A 3 2.27 9.81 15.72
N LEU A 4 3.60 9.72 15.86
CA LEU A 4 4.56 10.09 14.81
C LEU A 4 4.39 9.28 13.51
N ILE A 5 3.99 8.01 13.62
CA ILE A 5 3.77 7.17 12.43
C ILE A 5 2.48 7.61 11.74
N LYS A 6 1.44 7.97 12.49
CA LYS A 6 0.16 8.46 11.93
C LYS A 6 0.38 9.75 11.12
N GLN A 7 1.17 10.68 11.65
CA GLN A 7 1.51 11.93 10.95
C GLN A 7 2.29 11.66 9.65
N LYS A 8 3.30 10.78 9.70
CA LYS A 8 4.07 10.41 8.51
C LYS A 8 3.18 9.74 7.46
N VAL A 9 2.32 8.81 7.86
CA VAL A 9 1.36 8.15 6.95
C VAL A 9 0.43 9.17 6.29
N ARG A 10 -0.11 10.14 7.04
CA ARG A 10 -0.93 11.21 6.46
C ARG A 10 -0.16 11.98 5.38
N SER A 11 1.06 12.42 5.67
CA SER A 11 1.90 13.10 4.68
C SER A 11 2.17 12.22 3.45
N GLY A 12 2.38 10.92 3.64
CA GLY A 12 2.51 9.96 2.55
C GLY A 12 1.25 9.86 1.67
N LEU A 13 0.06 9.89 2.27
CA LEU A 13 -1.21 9.90 1.53
C LEU A 13 -1.39 11.20 0.75
N GLU A 14 -1.04 12.35 1.32
CA GLU A 14 -1.05 13.64 0.61
C GLU A 14 -0.07 13.64 -0.58
N SER A 15 1.10 13.01 -0.42
CA SER A 15 2.04 12.81 -1.53
C SER A 15 1.44 11.93 -2.63
N LEU A 16 0.70 10.86 -2.29
CA LEU A 16 0.02 10.01 -3.27
C LEU A 16 -1.10 10.75 -4.01
N ALA A 17 -1.84 11.63 -3.33
CA ALA A 17 -2.85 12.46 -3.97
C ALA A 17 -2.26 13.39 -5.04
N ARG A 18 -1.03 13.89 -4.82
CA ARG A 18 -0.31 14.74 -5.78
C ARG A 18 0.41 13.95 -6.87
N ASN A 19 1.03 12.84 -6.50
CA ASN A 19 1.76 11.97 -7.41
C ASN A 19 1.48 10.49 -7.09
N PRO A 20 0.46 9.90 -7.74
CA PRO A 20 0.13 8.49 -7.56
C PRO A 20 1.24 7.51 -7.99
N HIS A 21 2.25 7.97 -8.74
CA HIS A 21 3.36 7.14 -9.21
C HIS A 21 4.59 7.20 -8.29
N ALA A 22 4.54 7.94 -7.17
CA ALA A 22 5.64 8.08 -6.21
C ALA A 22 6.10 6.74 -5.58
N GLY A 23 5.23 5.74 -5.53
CA GLY A 23 5.58 4.38 -5.12
C GLY A 23 6.20 3.57 -6.25
N LYS A 24 7.16 2.70 -5.87
CA LYS A 24 7.75 1.75 -6.81
C LYS A 24 6.77 0.63 -7.15
N ALA A 25 6.78 0.18 -8.40
CA ALA A 25 6.03 -1.01 -8.79
C ALA A 25 6.58 -2.25 -8.08
N LEU A 26 5.68 -3.12 -7.63
CA LEU A 26 6.01 -4.44 -7.11
C LEU A 26 6.03 -5.46 -8.25
N ARG A 27 6.65 -6.61 -8.01
CA ARG A 27 6.85 -7.69 -8.99
C ARG A 27 6.44 -9.04 -8.38
N GLY A 28 6.34 -10.06 -9.23
CA GLY A 28 5.96 -11.41 -8.80
C GLY A 28 4.50 -11.48 -8.37
N GLU A 29 4.19 -12.19 -7.28
CA GLU A 29 2.81 -12.34 -6.78
C GLU A 29 2.11 -11.02 -6.39
N LEU A 30 2.86 -9.91 -6.28
CA LEU A 30 2.34 -8.57 -5.97
C LEU A 30 2.38 -7.62 -7.17
N GLU A 31 2.58 -8.15 -8.38
CA GLU A 31 2.49 -7.36 -9.61
C GLU A 31 1.13 -6.66 -9.74
N GLY A 32 1.14 -5.46 -10.34
CA GLY A 32 -0.03 -4.57 -10.37
C GLY A 32 -0.22 -3.74 -9.10
N LEU A 33 0.56 -3.96 -8.04
CA LEU A 33 0.61 -3.10 -6.86
C LEU A 33 1.87 -2.22 -6.85
N ARG A 34 1.81 -1.17 -6.03
CA ARG A 34 2.90 -0.23 -5.79
C ARG A 34 3.17 -0.10 -4.29
N SER A 35 4.40 0.27 -3.94
CA SER A 35 4.82 0.48 -2.56
C SER A 35 5.51 1.82 -2.37
N LEU A 36 4.96 2.66 -1.51
CA LEU A 36 5.55 3.92 -1.06
C LEU A 36 6.18 3.74 0.33
N ARG A 37 7.44 4.15 0.49
CA ARG A 37 8.10 4.19 1.81
C ARG A 37 7.71 5.46 2.52
N VAL A 38 7.24 5.34 3.76
CA VAL A 38 6.87 6.47 4.61
C VAL A 38 7.49 6.27 5.98
N GLY A 39 8.69 6.83 6.17
CA GLY A 39 9.51 6.57 7.36
C GLY A 39 9.83 5.07 7.53
N GLY A 40 9.34 4.48 8.63
CA GLY A 40 9.53 3.07 8.98
C GLY A 40 8.47 2.11 8.44
N VAL A 41 7.40 2.62 7.83
CA VAL A 41 6.32 1.82 7.26
C VAL A 41 6.26 1.95 5.75
N ARG A 42 5.51 1.06 5.10
CA ARG A 42 5.18 1.11 3.68
C ARG A 42 3.68 1.17 3.51
N ILE A 43 3.24 2.00 2.58
CA ILE A 43 1.87 2.01 2.06
C ILE A 43 1.90 1.16 0.79
N VAL A 44 1.12 0.08 0.77
CA VAL A 44 0.90 -0.74 -0.43
C VAL A 44 -0.44 -0.34 -1.03
N TYR A 45 -0.44 -0.04 -2.32
CA TYR A 45 -1.61 0.51 -2.99
C TYR A 45 -1.69 0.05 -4.45
N ARG A 46 -2.88 0.17 -5.03
CA ARG A 46 -3.14 0.02 -6.47
C ARG A 46 -3.47 1.39 -7.05
N LEU A 47 -3.10 1.61 -8.30
CA LEU A 47 -3.48 2.78 -9.07
C LEU A 47 -4.39 2.34 -10.22
N SER A 48 -5.63 2.83 -10.25
CA SER A 48 -6.56 2.56 -11.34
C SER A 48 -6.23 3.42 -12.58
N ALA A 49 -6.81 3.06 -13.73
CA ALA A 49 -6.75 3.89 -14.94
C ALA A 49 -7.40 5.28 -14.74
N SER A 50 -8.41 5.38 -13.87
CA SER A 50 -9.07 6.63 -13.48
C SER A 50 -8.29 7.44 -12.44
N ARG A 51 -7.02 7.10 -12.19
CA ARG A 51 -6.12 7.73 -11.19
C ARG A 51 -6.63 7.64 -9.75
N VAL A 52 -7.47 6.66 -9.45
CA VAL A 52 -7.89 6.35 -8.07
C VAL A 52 -6.79 5.52 -7.40
N VAL A 53 -6.42 5.93 -6.19
CA VAL A 53 -5.42 5.25 -5.36
C VAL A 53 -6.14 4.41 -4.31
N ASP A 54 -6.13 3.09 -4.50
CA ASP A 54 -6.71 2.15 -3.54
C ASP A 54 -5.63 1.67 -2.57
N ILE A 55 -5.77 2.02 -1.30
CA ILE A 55 -4.84 1.56 -0.26
C ILE A 55 -5.19 0.13 0.13
N VAL A 56 -4.27 -0.80 -0.13
CA VAL A 56 -4.45 -2.22 0.21
C VAL A 56 -4.07 -2.48 1.67
N THR A 57 -2.90 -2.00 2.09
CA THR A 57 -2.43 -2.17 3.47
C THR A 57 -1.26 -1.24 3.79
N LEU A 58 -0.95 -1.09 5.08
CA LEU A 58 0.14 -0.28 5.61
C LEU A 58 0.85 -0.98 6.77
N GLY A 59 2.19 -1.02 6.73
CA GLY A 59 2.94 -1.73 7.78
C GLY A 59 4.45 -1.80 7.56
N PRO A 60 5.19 -2.46 8.48
CA PRO A 60 6.65 -2.52 8.44
C PRO A 60 7.15 -3.37 7.26
N ARG A 61 8.36 -3.05 6.76
CA ARG A 61 8.95 -3.75 5.59
C ARG A 61 8.95 -5.26 5.72
N LYS A 62 9.26 -5.76 6.92
CA LYS A 62 9.48 -7.18 7.20
C LYS A 62 8.22 -8.02 7.00
N ALA A 63 7.03 -7.45 7.25
CA ALA A 63 5.78 -8.19 7.24
C ALA A 63 4.83 -7.80 6.09
N ILE A 64 4.95 -6.58 5.56
CA ILE A 64 3.91 -5.98 4.72
C ILE A 64 3.61 -6.76 3.43
N TYR A 65 4.62 -7.40 2.83
CA TYR A 65 4.43 -8.12 1.56
C TYR A 65 3.67 -9.44 1.76
N GLU A 66 4.03 -10.23 2.77
CA GLU A 66 3.31 -11.44 3.14
C GLU A 66 1.88 -11.13 3.59
N GLU A 67 1.70 -10.06 4.36
CA GLU A 67 0.38 -9.60 4.79
C GLU A 67 -0.47 -9.14 3.61
N THR A 68 0.13 -8.42 2.65
CA THR A 68 -0.56 -8.05 1.40
C THR A 68 -1.03 -9.30 0.65
N LEU A 69 -0.16 -10.30 0.47
CA LEU A 69 -0.55 -11.55 -0.19
C LEU A 69 -1.71 -12.26 0.53
N ARG A 70 -1.66 -12.29 1.86
CA ARG A 70 -2.72 -12.87 2.69
C ARG A 70 -4.06 -12.14 2.49
N LEU A 71 -4.04 -10.81 2.43
CA LEU A 71 -5.24 -10.00 2.20
C LEU A 71 -5.82 -10.24 0.81
N LEU A 72 -4.99 -10.21 -0.24
CA LEU A 72 -5.42 -10.47 -1.62
C LEU A 72 -6.01 -11.87 -1.78
N ARG A 73 -5.42 -12.89 -1.15
CA ARG A 73 -5.97 -14.26 -1.16
C ARG A 73 -7.32 -14.35 -0.45
N LYS A 74 -7.56 -13.55 0.59
CA LYS A 74 -8.85 -13.47 1.28
C LYS A 74 -9.91 -12.75 0.45
N GLU A 75 -9.56 -11.65 -0.24
CA GLU A 75 -10.48 -10.95 -1.15
C GLU A 75 -10.97 -11.83 -2.30
N ARG A 76 -10.09 -12.70 -2.82
CA ARG A 76 -10.43 -13.62 -3.93
C ARG A 76 -11.31 -14.80 -3.49
N LYS A 77 -11.37 -15.12 -2.19
CA LYS A 77 -12.32 -16.11 -1.70
C LYS A 77 -13.68 -15.40 -1.56
N PRO A 78 -14.74 -15.83 -2.27
CA PRO A 78 -16.06 -15.25 -2.06
C PRO A 78 -16.40 -15.38 -0.58
N ARG A 79 -16.84 -14.27 0.04
CA ARG A 79 -17.44 -14.31 1.37
C ARG A 79 -18.66 -15.23 1.23
N ARG A 80 -18.53 -16.47 1.69
CA ARG A 80 -19.66 -17.40 1.84
C ARG A 80 -20.57 -16.90 2.96
#